data_AF-A0A9E5KN47-F1
#
_entry.id   AF-A0A9E5KN47-F1
#
_cell.length_a   1.000
_cell.length_b   1.000
_cell.length_c   1.000
_cell.angle_alpha   90.00
_cell.angle_beta   90.00
_cell.angle_gamma   90.00
#
_symmetry.space_group_name_H-M   'P 1'
#
loop_
_entity.id
_entity.type
_entity.pdbx_description
1 polymer ?
#
loop_
_entity_poly.entity_id
_entity_poly.type
_entity_poly.pdbx_seq_one_letter_code
_entity_poly.pdbx_strand_id
1 'polypeptide(L)'
;MKFSVAKNTYIKVAALLLTVLLWFGICSCQSRIFVDPHAGMVEVPDGTGGTIWVKLYDDVPVSAFSAEDFSADGTYIEYSGTQYSALRGIDVSEHQGDIDWQAVRDDGIEFAIIRVGYRGYSEGQLFEDAYFRKNIEGAQANGIEVGVYFFSQAVNTEEASEEASFMLKTLEGYNLDLPVFFDWEQVSGVGETRVDTMDSSTLTDCALAFCSVIESAGKDAGVYFYRSLGYYDYELNRLTNLSFWVGAPAQAPDFYYAHSMWQYSFTGTVDGIEGGTDLNLLFEELPVGSSSPTPSIVPGGLMAPEVTMPSPTE
;
A
#
# COMPACT_ATOMS: atom_id res chain seq x y z
N MET A 1 -73.76 35.60 -47.31
CA MET A 1 -73.40 35.47 -45.87
C MET A 1 -72.94 34.05 -45.48
N LYS A 2 -72.25 33.29 -46.36
CA LYS A 2 -71.81 31.90 -46.09
C LYS A 2 -70.29 31.64 -46.20
N PHE A 3 -69.49 32.63 -46.61
CA PHE A 3 -68.04 32.46 -46.82
C PHE A 3 -67.15 32.81 -45.60
N SER A 4 -67.68 33.53 -44.60
CA SER A 4 -66.90 33.97 -43.43
C SER A 4 -66.74 32.86 -42.37
N VAL A 5 -67.73 31.98 -42.22
CA VAL A 5 -67.74 30.94 -41.17
C VAL A 5 -66.71 29.84 -41.48
N ALA A 6 -66.58 29.41 -42.74
CA ALA A 6 -65.64 28.36 -43.12
C ALA A 6 -64.18 28.75 -42.88
N LYS A 7 -63.79 29.99 -43.23
CA LYS A 7 -62.42 30.49 -43.06
C LYS A 7 -61.99 30.50 -41.58
N ASN A 8 -62.91 30.85 -40.69
CA ASN A 8 -62.67 30.89 -39.25
C ASN A 8 -62.54 29.50 -38.63
N THR A 9 -63.24 28.50 -39.18
CA THR A 9 -63.11 27.09 -38.76
C THR A 9 -61.78 26.49 -39.23
N TYR A 10 -61.35 26.76 -40.46
CA TYR A 10 -60.05 26.28 -40.96
C TYR A 10 -58.87 26.84 -40.17
N ILE A 11 -58.91 28.13 -39.79
CA ILE A 11 -57.85 28.75 -38.96
C ILE A 11 -57.81 28.12 -37.56
N LYS A 12 -58.96 27.84 -36.95
CA LYS A 12 -59.04 27.20 -35.63
C LYS A 12 -58.56 25.74 -35.64
N VAL A 13 -58.89 24.97 -36.69
CA VAL A 13 -58.42 23.58 -36.85
C VAL A 13 -56.93 23.53 -37.16
N ALA A 14 -56.41 24.44 -37.99
CA ALA A 14 -54.98 24.55 -38.27
C ALA A 14 -54.17 24.95 -37.02
N ALA A 15 -54.68 25.89 -36.20
CA ALA A 15 -54.05 26.26 -34.94
C ALA A 15 -54.08 25.12 -33.91
N LEU A 16 -55.15 24.32 -33.87
CA LEU A 16 -55.23 23.15 -32.99
C LEU A 16 -54.27 22.03 -33.43
N LEU A 17 -54.13 21.79 -34.73
CA LEU A 17 -53.16 20.81 -35.25
C LEU A 17 -51.71 21.27 -35.03
N LEU A 18 -51.42 22.57 -35.16
CA LEU A 18 -50.09 23.12 -34.89
C LEU A 18 -49.72 23.01 -33.40
N THR A 19 -50.69 23.25 -32.50
CA THR A 19 -50.48 23.14 -31.06
C THR A 19 -50.34 21.69 -30.61
N VAL A 20 -51.08 20.75 -31.20
CA VAL A 20 -50.91 19.31 -30.96
C VAL A 20 -49.55 18.82 -31.48
N LEU A 21 -49.10 19.26 -32.67
CA LEU A 21 -47.76 18.94 -33.19
C LEU A 21 -46.64 19.57 -32.36
N LEU A 22 -46.84 20.76 -31.80
CA LEU A 22 -45.93 21.37 -30.82
C LEU A 22 -45.91 20.59 -29.50
N TRP A 23 -47.06 20.06 -29.04
CA TRP A 23 -47.14 19.26 -27.82
C TRP A 23 -46.50 17.86 -27.99
N PHE A 24 -46.69 17.22 -29.14
CA PHE A 24 -46.02 15.97 -29.48
C PHE A 24 -44.52 16.16 -29.82
N GLY A 25 -44.13 17.33 -30.34
CA GLY A 25 -42.71 17.68 -30.55
C GLY A 25 -41.95 18.02 -29.26
N ILE A 26 -42.65 18.55 -28.24
CA ILE A 26 -42.08 18.78 -26.91
C ILE A 26 -42.04 17.49 -26.07
N CYS A 27 -42.82 16.48 -26.43
CA CYS A 27 -42.64 15.10 -25.96
C CYS A 27 -41.52 14.38 -26.75
N SER A 28 -40.53 15.12 -27.24
CA SER A 28 -39.24 14.54 -27.61
C SER A 28 -38.73 13.82 -26.38
N CYS A 29 -38.55 12.50 -26.49
CA CYS A 29 -37.73 11.72 -25.58
C CYS A 29 -36.42 12.48 -25.33
N GLN A 30 -36.36 13.26 -24.25
CA GLN A 30 -35.13 13.41 -23.52
C GLN A 30 -34.87 12.03 -22.95
N SER A 31 -34.27 11.17 -23.77
CA SER A 31 -33.42 10.12 -23.25
C SER A 31 -32.49 10.86 -22.30
N ARG A 32 -32.74 10.77 -20.99
CA ARG A 32 -31.73 11.10 -20.01
C ARG A 32 -30.56 10.24 -20.43
N ILE A 33 -29.51 10.87 -20.95
CA ILE A 33 -28.25 10.18 -21.22
C ILE A 33 -27.83 9.72 -19.82
N PHE A 34 -28.08 8.44 -19.53
CA PHE A 34 -27.52 7.81 -18.37
C PHE A 34 -26.04 7.68 -18.68
N VAL A 35 -25.28 8.69 -18.28
CA VAL A 35 -23.83 8.60 -18.22
C VAL A 35 -23.57 7.70 -17.04
N ASP A 36 -23.07 6.50 -17.31
CA ASP A 36 -22.59 5.61 -16.27
C ASP A 36 -21.54 6.36 -15.45
N PRO A 37 -21.75 6.61 -14.14
CA PRO A 37 -20.79 7.33 -13.31
C PRO A 37 -19.43 6.62 -13.23
N HIS A 38 -19.36 5.33 -13.58
CA HIS A 38 -18.16 4.52 -13.57
C HIS A 38 -17.57 4.28 -14.96
N ALA A 39 -18.03 5.02 -15.98
CA ALA A 39 -17.48 4.90 -17.32
C ALA A 39 -15.96 5.17 -17.33
N GLY A 40 -15.16 4.13 -17.67
CA GLY A 40 -13.70 4.20 -17.66
C GLY A 40 -13.05 3.96 -16.30
N MET A 41 -13.80 3.49 -15.31
CA MET A 41 -13.29 3.05 -14.01
C MET A 41 -13.21 1.52 -13.97
N VAL A 42 -12.39 1.01 -13.05
CA VAL A 42 -12.29 -0.42 -12.73
C VAL A 42 -12.76 -0.63 -11.30
N GLU A 43 -13.45 -1.74 -11.08
CA GLU A 43 -13.86 -2.18 -9.76
C GLU A 43 -12.70 -2.96 -9.11
N VAL A 44 -12.23 -2.51 -7.95
CA VAL A 44 -11.11 -3.10 -7.20
C VAL A 44 -11.51 -3.38 -5.74
N PRO A 45 -10.90 -4.37 -5.06
CA PRO A 45 -11.21 -4.67 -3.65
C PRO A 45 -10.87 -3.51 -2.70
N ASP A 46 -11.78 -3.23 -1.76
CA ASP A 46 -11.63 -2.12 -0.79
C ASP A 46 -10.97 -2.53 0.53
N GLY A 47 -10.67 -3.82 0.72
CA GLY A 47 -10.03 -4.37 1.92
C GLY A 47 -11.00 -4.71 3.05
N THR A 48 -12.29 -4.42 2.88
CA THR A 48 -13.37 -4.69 3.85
C THR A 48 -14.31 -5.81 3.40
N GLY A 49 -13.97 -6.51 2.31
CA GLY A 49 -14.81 -7.49 1.64
C GLY A 49 -15.76 -6.88 0.60
N GLY A 50 -15.66 -5.57 0.37
CA GLY A 50 -16.37 -4.84 -0.67
C GLY A 50 -15.46 -4.46 -1.84
N THR A 51 -15.99 -3.60 -2.69
CA THR A 51 -15.32 -3.08 -3.87
C THR A 51 -15.54 -1.58 -4.00
N ILE A 52 -14.58 -0.93 -4.66
CA ILE A 52 -14.63 0.48 -5.01
C ILE A 52 -14.37 0.66 -6.50
N TRP A 53 -14.93 1.73 -7.07
CA TRP A 53 -14.63 2.16 -8.44
C TRP A 53 -13.49 3.15 -8.43
N VAL A 54 -12.43 2.83 -9.16
CA VAL A 54 -11.22 3.63 -9.25
C VAL A 54 -10.94 4.01 -10.70
N LYS A 55 -10.53 5.26 -10.91
CA LYS A 55 -9.97 5.69 -12.19
C LYS A 55 -8.50 5.31 -12.18
N LEU A 56 -8.09 4.51 -13.15
CA LEU A 56 -6.72 4.05 -13.25
C LEU A 56 -5.87 4.98 -14.12
N TYR A 57 -4.61 5.10 -13.74
CA TYR A 57 -3.49 5.54 -14.56
C TYR A 57 -3.02 4.42 -15.48
N ASP A 58 -2.91 4.72 -16.78
CA ASP A 58 -2.48 3.77 -17.83
C ASP A 58 -0.95 3.57 -17.85
N ASP A 59 -0.20 4.50 -17.26
CA ASP A 59 1.26 4.55 -17.24
C ASP A 59 1.90 4.04 -15.94
N VAL A 60 1.08 3.63 -14.97
CA VAL A 60 1.54 2.97 -13.75
C VAL A 60 1.52 1.45 -13.96
N PRO A 61 2.65 0.74 -13.76
CA PRO A 61 2.71 -0.71 -13.94
C PRO A 61 1.68 -1.45 -13.08
N VAL A 62 1.03 -2.45 -13.66
CA VAL A 62 0.02 -3.29 -12.99
C VAL A 62 0.72 -4.39 -12.21
N SER A 63 0.17 -4.74 -11.05
CA SER A 63 0.64 -5.85 -10.23
C SER A 63 0.61 -7.18 -11.02
N ALA A 64 1.70 -7.95 -10.91
CA ALA A 64 1.80 -9.27 -11.52
C ALA A 64 1.31 -10.41 -10.60
N PHE A 65 0.94 -10.08 -9.35
CA PHE A 65 0.53 -11.05 -8.35
C PHE A 65 -0.83 -11.67 -8.64
N SER A 66 -0.93 -12.99 -8.45
CA SER A 66 -2.20 -13.71 -8.38
C SER A 66 -2.47 -14.13 -6.94
N ALA A 67 -3.74 -14.10 -6.52
CA ALA A 67 -4.12 -14.58 -5.19
C ALA A 67 -3.77 -16.07 -4.97
N GLU A 68 -3.68 -16.86 -6.04
CA GLU A 68 -3.28 -18.26 -5.99
C GLU A 68 -1.80 -18.47 -5.63
N ASP A 69 -0.97 -17.43 -5.77
CA ASP A 69 0.45 -17.49 -5.40
C ASP A 69 0.66 -17.44 -3.89
N PHE A 70 -0.37 -17.08 -3.11
CA PHE A 70 -0.26 -16.80 -1.67
C PHE A 70 -1.06 -17.81 -0.84
N SER A 71 -0.50 -18.16 0.31
CA SER A 71 -1.17 -18.99 1.30
C SER A 71 -0.80 -18.57 2.72
N ALA A 72 -1.73 -18.70 3.65
CA ALA A 72 -1.46 -18.43 5.06
C ALA A 72 -0.81 -19.63 5.75
N ASP A 73 0.24 -19.38 6.52
CA ASP A 73 0.83 -20.29 7.50
C ASP A 73 0.81 -19.65 8.89
N GLY A 74 -0.23 -19.98 9.67
CA GLY A 74 -0.46 -19.33 10.96
C GLY A 74 -0.74 -17.83 10.80
N THR A 75 0.13 -17.00 11.38
CA THR A 75 0.07 -15.53 11.26
C THR A 75 0.78 -15.00 10.02
N TYR A 76 1.60 -15.82 9.37
CA TYR A 76 2.45 -15.43 8.25
C TYR A 76 1.76 -15.75 6.92
N ILE A 77 2.12 -14.99 5.89
CA ILE A 77 1.75 -15.28 4.51
C ILE A 77 2.98 -15.72 3.74
N GLU A 78 2.84 -16.83 3.03
CA GLU A 78 3.86 -17.42 2.18
C GLU A 78 3.55 -17.13 0.71
N TYR A 79 4.57 -16.71 -0.04
CA TYR A 79 4.52 -16.58 -1.48
C TYR A 79 5.15 -17.82 -2.13
N SER A 80 4.40 -18.45 -3.04
CA SER A 80 4.77 -19.67 -3.75
C SER A 80 4.88 -19.50 -5.27
N GLY A 81 4.68 -18.27 -5.76
CA GLY A 81 4.88 -17.94 -7.16
C GLY A 81 6.35 -17.98 -7.56
N THR A 82 6.62 -17.89 -8.87
CA THR A 82 7.97 -18.13 -9.42
C THR A 82 8.64 -16.87 -9.95
N GLN A 83 8.00 -15.71 -9.82
CA GLN A 83 8.50 -14.45 -10.40
C GLN A 83 9.37 -13.68 -9.41
N TYR A 84 9.14 -13.88 -8.12
CA TYR A 84 9.80 -13.13 -7.05
C TYR A 84 10.39 -14.07 -5.99
N SER A 85 11.46 -13.63 -5.33
CA SER A 85 11.74 -14.01 -3.96
C SER A 85 10.87 -13.16 -3.06
N ALA A 86 10.30 -13.74 -2.00
CA ALA A 86 9.54 -13.00 -1.01
C ALA A 86 10.23 -13.13 0.34
N LEU A 87 10.78 -12.02 0.84
CA LEU A 87 11.35 -11.97 2.17
C LEU A 87 10.27 -11.61 3.18
N ARG A 88 10.34 -12.19 4.38
CA ARG A 88 9.45 -11.85 5.48
C ARG A 88 10.03 -10.72 6.31
N GLY A 89 9.20 -9.73 6.65
CA GLY A 89 9.66 -8.60 7.45
C GLY A 89 8.61 -8.02 8.38
N ILE A 90 9.08 -7.05 9.17
CA ILE A 90 8.28 -6.25 10.09
C ILE A 90 8.55 -4.77 9.87
N ASP A 91 7.67 -3.91 10.34
CA ASP A 91 7.99 -2.50 10.56
C ASP A 91 7.72 -2.15 12.02
N VAL A 92 8.62 -1.36 12.60
CA VAL A 92 8.66 -1.12 14.05
C VAL A 92 9.03 0.32 14.39
N SER A 93 8.56 0.74 15.56
CA SER A 93 8.80 2.04 16.15
C SER A 93 8.95 1.92 17.67
N GLU A 94 8.95 3.03 18.39
CA GLU A 94 8.84 3.04 19.85
C GLU A 94 7.59 2.31 20.39
N HIS A 95 6.56 2.10 19.55
CA HIS A 95 5.32 1.43 19.97
C HIS A 95 5.52 -0.05 20.31
N GLN A 96 6.53 -0.70 19.73
CA GLN A 96 6.89 -2.09 20.02
C GLN A 96 7.81 -2.24 21.24
N GLY A 97 8.33 -1.14 21.78
CA GLY A 97 9.17 -1.15 22.98
C GLY A 97 10.48 -1.94 22.81
N ASP A 98 10.86 -2.68 23.86
CA ASP A 98 12.09 -3.47 23.86
C ASP A 98 11.91 -4.76 23.02
N ILE A 99 12.70 -4.89 21.95
CA ILE A 99 12.66 -6.04 21.04
C ILE A 99 13.84 -7.00 21.29
N ASP A 100 13.55 -8.30 21.42
CA ASP A 100 14.56 -9.37 21.35
C ASP A 100 14.83 -9.74 19.88
N TRP A 101 15.80 -9.05 19.29
CA TRP A 101 16.13 -9.20 17.87
C TRP A 101 16.68 -10.57 17.48
N GLN A 102 17.24 -11.34 18.44
CA GLN A 102 17.66 -12.71 18.15
C GLN A 102 16.43 -13.62 18.01
N ALA A 103 15.46 -13.48 18.90
CA ALA A 103 14.19 -14.21 18.79
C ALA A 103 13.43 -13.84 17.51
N VAL A 104 13.41 -12.55 17.14
CA VAL A 104 12.83 -12.07 15.87
C VAL A 104 13.49 -12.75 14.67
N ARG A 105 14.83 -12.84 14.66
CA ARG A 105 15.58 -13.52 13.59
C ARG A 105 15.27 -15.03 13.56
N ASP A 106 15.21 -15.66 14.72
CA ASP A 106 14.92 -17.09 14.86
C ASP A 106 13.49 -17.45 14.42
N ASP A 107 12.55 -16.49 14.48
CA ASP A 107 11.17 -16.60 13.96
C ASP A 107 11.07 -16.39 12.43
N GLY A 108 12.22 -16.26 11.76
CA GLY A 108 12.31 -16.16 10.31
C GLY A 108 12.03 -14.77 9.75
N ILE A 109 12.12 -13.71 10.56
CA ILE A 109 12.15 -12.34 10.05
C ILE A 109 13.50 -12.08 9.36
N GLU A 110 13.43 -11.56 8.15
CA GLU A 110 14.57 -11.33 7.25
C GLU A 110 14.88 -9.84 7.09
N PHE A 111 13.87 -8.98 7.16
CA PHE A 111 14.05 -7.53 7.13
C PHE A 111 13.20 -6.77 8.15
N ALA A 112 13.61 -5.53 8.45
CA ALA A 112 12.85 -4.59 9.25
C ALA A 112 12.85 -3.18 8.64
N ILE A 113 11.68 -2.52 8.60
CA ILE A 113 11.55 -1.09 8.27
C ILE A 113 11.34 -0.30 9.57
N ILE A 114 12.33 0.49 9.95
CA ILE A 114 12.40 1.07 11.30
C ILE A 114 12.07 2.57 11.27
N ARG A 115 11.17 3.03 12.15
CA ARG A 115 10.86 4.46 12.24
C ARG A 115 12.07 5.23 12.73
N VAL A 116 12.52 6.21 11.94
CA VAL A 116 13.62 7.12 12.35
C VAL A 116 13.06 8.28 13.18
N GLY A 117 11.90 8.77 12.79
CA GLY A 117 11.30 9.94 13.39
C GLY A 117 9.94 10.23 12.80
N TYR A 118 9.33 11.28 13.32
CA TYR A 118 7.99 11.68 12.94
C TYR A 118 7.81 13.19 13.06
N ARG A 119 6.85 13.72 12.30
CA ARG A 119 6.33 15.07 12.51
C ARG A 119 5.01 14.98 13.28
N GLY A 120 4.87 15.77 14.34
CA GLY A 120 3.66 15.80 15.15
C GLY A 120 2.44 16.33 14.38
N TYR A 121 1.29 15.66 14.52
CA TYR A 121 0.04 15.95 13.80
C TYR A 121 -0.69 17.23 14.25
N SER A 122 -0.24 17.89 15.31
CA SER A 122 -0.78 19.18 15.79
C SER A 122 0.14 20.36 15.48
N GLU A 123 1.25 20.51 16.21
CA GLU A 123 2.15 21.67 16.07
C GLU A 123 3.20 21.51 14.96
N GLY A 124 3.28 20.34 14.31
CA GLY A 124 4.22 20.10 13.23
C GLY A 124 5.69 20.01 13.67
N GLN A 125 5.96 19.73 14.94
CA GLN A 125 7.33 19.55 15.46
C GLN A 125 7.94 18.22 15.00
N LEU A 126 9.26 18.20 14.82
CA LEU A 126 10.03 17.01 14.45
C LEU A 126 10.59 16.29 15.68
N PHE A 127 10.47 14.97 15.68
CA PHE A 127 10.93 14.10 16.76
C PHE A 127 11.72 12.92 16.19
N GLU A 128 12.80 12.55 16.87
CA GLU A 128 13.46 11.24 16.68
C GLU A 128 12.62 10.19 17.41
N ASP A 129 12.41 9.03 16.80
CA ASP A 129 11.75 7.91 17.48
C ASP A 129 12.62 7.41 18.63
N ALA A 130 12.04 7.25 19.82
CA ALA A 130 12.81 6.96 21.04
C ALA A 130 13.56 5.62 20.99
N TYR A 131 13.13 4.69 20.13
CA TYR A 131 13.72 3.36 19.97
C TYR A 131 14.52 3.20 18.68
N PHE A 132 14.54 4.20 17.78
CA PHE A 132 15.23 4.12 16.48
C PHE A 132 16.62 3.47 16.59
N ARG A 133 17.50 4.03 17.43
CA ARG A 133 18.90 3.59 17.55
C ARG A 133 19.01 2.16 18.07
N LYS A 134 18.20 1.81 19.07
CA LYS A 134 18.17 0.45 19.63
C LYS A 134 17.70 -0.56 18.59
N ASN A 135 16.68 -0.18 17.81
CA ASN A 135 16.10 -1.04 16.80
C ASN A 135 17.06 -1.26 15.63
N ILE A 136 17.65 -0.20 15.06
CA ILE A 136 18.57 -0.35 13.93
C ILE A 136 19.83 -1.14 14.31
N GLU A 137 20.41 -0.87 15.48
CA GLU A 137 21.59 -1.59 15.95
C GLU A 137 21.27 -3.06 16.27
N GLY A 138 20.09 -3.31 16.87
CA GLY A 138 19.63 -4.66 17.20
C GLY A 138 19.35 -5.51 15.97
N ALA A 139 18.63 -4.95 14.99
CA ALA A 139 18.33 -5.63 13.72
C ALA A 139 19.63 -5.97 12.95
N GLN A 140 20.51 -4.98 12.77
CA GLN A 140 21.78 -5.17 12.06
C GLN A 140 22.70 -6.18 12.76
N ALA A 141 22.77 -6.16 14.09
CA ALA A 141 23.57 -7.10 14.86
C ALA A 141 23.10 -8.57 14.70
N ASN A 142 21.84 -8.79 14.34
CA ASN A 142 21.25 -10.11 14.11
C ASN A 142 21.14 -10.47 12.62
N GLY A 143 21.75 -9.67 11.73
CA GLY A 143 21.77 -9.94 10.29
C GLY A 143 20.38 -9.85 9.64
N ILE A 144 19.53 -8.98 10.17
CA ILE A 144 18.24 -8.58 9.56
C ILE A 144 18.52 -7.37 8.68
N GLU A 145 18.04 -7.40 7.44
CA GLU A 145 18.16 -6.29 6.49
C GLU A 145 17.35 -5.08 6.96
N VAL A 146 17.91 -3.87 6.83
CA VAL A 146 17.26 -2.67 7.38
C VAL A 146 16.92 -1.65 6.30
N GLY A 147 15.65 -1.26 6.27
CA GLY A 147 15.18 0.01 5.72
C GLY A 147 14.59 0.88 6.82
N VAL A 148 14.15 2.08 6.47
CA VAL A 148 13.63 3.02 7.46
C VAL A 148 12.47 3.84 6.92
N TYR A 149 11.66 4.40 7.81
CA TYR A 149 10.59 5.30 7.43
C TYR A 149 10.50 6.54 8.31
N PHE A 150 9.90 7.59 7.76
CA PHE A 150 9.58 8.82 8.47
C PHE A 150 8.07 9.00 8.46
N PHE A 151 7.45 9.03 9.64
CA PHE A 151 6.02 9.33 9.75
C PHE A 151 5.80 10.83 9.55
N SER A 152 5.43 11.19 8.34
CA SER A 152 5.21 12.54 7.88
C SER A 152 3.85 13.06 8.31
N GLN A 153 3.86 14.34 8.66
CA GLN A 153 2.66 15.16 8.74
C GLN A 153 2.86 16.44 7.94
N ALA A 154 3.82 16.47 7.00
CA ALA A 154 4.15 17.64 6.20
C ALA A 154 2.91 18.19 5.48
N VAL A 155 2.76 19.51 5.46
CA VAL A 155 1.65 20.20 4.75
C VAL A 155 2.10 20.91 3.47
N ASN A 156 3.39 20.82 3.14
CA ASN A 156 4.01 21.39 1.94
C ASN A 156 5.41 20.79 1.69
N THR A 157 5.98 21.10 0.53
CA THR A 157 7.30 20.58 0.09
C THR A 157 8.47 21.02 0.98
N GLU A 158 8.39 22.19 1.62
CA GLU A 158 9.45 22.68 2.51
C GLU A 158 9.53 21.82 3.77
N GLU A 159 8.39 21.52 4.38
CA GLU A 159 8.31 20.61 5.52
C GLU A 159 8.73 19.19 5.18
N ALA A 160 8.34 18.67 4.01
CA ALA A 160 8.75 17.35 3.56
C ALA A 160 10.27 17.27 3.32
N SER A 161 10.88 18.33 2.79
CA SER A 161 12.34 18.44 2.64
C SER A 161 13.06 18.56 3.98
N GLU A 162 12.44 19.22 4.96
CA GLU A 162 12.94 19.31 6.33
C GLU A 162 12.93 17.94 7.02
N GLU A 163 11.85 17.16 6.86
CA GLU A 163 11.74 15.77 7.35
C GLU A 163 12.84 14.88 6.77
N ALA A 164 13.05 14.92 5.45
CA ALA A 164 14.13 14.18 4.80
C ALA A 164 15.52 14.60 5.31
N SER A 165 15.74 15.90 5.49
CA SER A 165 17.02 16.42 6.03
C SER A 165 17.26 15.99 7.47
N PHE A 166 16.22 15.99 8.30
CA PHE A 166 16.27 15.46 9.66
C PHE A 166 16.64 13.98 9.65
N MET A 167 15.96 13.19 8.83
CA MET A 167 16.22 11.77 8.70
C MET A 167 17.64 11.46 8.25
N LEU A 168 18.16 12.13 7.22
CA LEU A 168 19.54 11.93 6.74
C LEU A 168 20.57 12.22 7.83
N LYS A 169 20.35 13.27 8.63
CA LYS A 169 21.22 13.60 9.75
C LYS A 169 21.18 12.51 10.83
N THR A 170 20.00 12.00 11.15
CA THR A 170 19.83 10.95 12.18
C THR A 170 20.44 9.62 11.73
N LEU A 171 20.44 9.34 10.42
CA LEU A 171 21.03 8.16 9.78
C LEU A 171 22.57 8.24 9.62
N GLU A 172 23.22 9.35 9.97
CA GLU A 172 24.68 9.47 9.87
C GLU A 172 25.38 8.34 10.65
N GLY A 173 26.17 7.54 9.94
CA GLY A 173 26.91 6.40 10.51
C GLY A 173 26.21 5.04 10.39
N TYR A 174 24.95 5.01 9.95
CA TYR A 174 24.25 3.77 9.64
C TYR A 174 24.21 3.50 8.13
N ASN A 175 24.42 2.23 7.76
CA ASN A 175 24.16 1.74 6.42
C ASN A 175 22.74 1.16 6.36
N LEU A 176 22.11 1.22 5.19
CA LEU A 176 20.79 0.63 4.96
C LEU A 176 20.92 -0.37 3.81
N ASP A 177 20.20 -1.47 3.93
CA ASP A 177 20.07 -2.50 2.90
C ASP A 177 18.84 -2.23 2.02
N LEU A 178 17.81 -1.60 2.60
CA LEU A 178 16.53 -1.31 1.98
C LEU A 178 16.24 0.21 1.92
N PRO A 179 15.23 0.63 1.12
CA PRO A 179 14.92 2.05 0.91
C PRO A 179 14.51 2.81 2.17
N VAL A 180 14.54 4.13 2.02
CA VAL A 180 13.94 5.09 2.94
C VAL A 180 12.53 5.43 2.47
N PHE A 181 11.53 5.23 3.34
CA PHE A 181 10.13 5.45 3.01
C PHE A 181 9.58 6.76 3.58
N PHE A 182 8.91 7.52 2.72
CA PHE A 182 7.98 8.58 3.11
C PHE A 182 6.65 7.94 3.50
N ASP A 183 6.30 7.98 4.77
CA ASP A 183 5.05 7.46 5.30
C ASP A 183 4.16 8.64 5.65
N TRP A 184 3.10 8.86 4.88
CA TRP A 184 2.11 9.89 5.19
C TRP A 184 0.75 9.24 5.38
N GLU A 185 0.13 9.55 6.52
CA GLU A 185 -1.16 9.02 6.90
C GLU A 185 -2.04 10.09 7.55
N GLN A 186 -3.35 9.92 7.40
CA GLN A 186 -4.32 10.64 8.21
C GLN A 186 -4.46 9.95 9.57
N VAL A 187 -4.33 10.70 10.66
CA VAL A 187 -4.48 10.16 12.01
C VAL A 187 -5.94 10.23 12.45
N SER A 188 -6.55 9.08 12.70
CA SER A 188 -7.95 8.99 13.14
C SER A 188 -8.08 9.07 14.68
N GLY A 189 -9.25 9.49 15.16
CA GLY A 189 -9.59 9.45 16.60
C GLY A 189 -8.91 10.50 17.48
N VAL A 190 -8.14 11.43 16.91
CA VAL A 190 -7.35 12.45 17.63
C VAL A 190 -7.88 13.89 17.47
N GLY A 191 -9.03 14.07 16.81
CA GLY A 191 -9.57 15.39 16.47
C GLY A 191 -9.02 15.91 15.13
N GLU A 192 -9.14 17.21 14.88
CA GLU A 192 -8.60 17.83 13.67
C GLU A 192 -7.06 17.76 13.66
N THR A 193 -6.50 17.25 12.57
CA THR A 193 -5.06 17.22 12.32
C THR A 193 -4.67 18.25 11.28
N ARG A 194 -3.38 18.57 11.25
CA ARG A 194 -2.82 19.51 10.26
C ARG A 194 -2.89 19.00 8.81
N VAL A 195 -3.12 17.70 8.62
CA VAL A 195 -3.16 17.06 7.30
C VAL A 195 -4.58 16.74 6.81
N ASP A 196 -5.62 16.99 7.61
CA ASP A 196 -7.02 16.65 7.28
C ASP A 196 -7.55 17.31 6.00
N THR A 197 -7.00 18.48 5.63
CA THR A 197 -7.39 19.24 4.45
C THR A 197 -6.37 19.13 3.31
N MET A 198 -5.46 18.17 3.37
CA MET A 198 -4.46 17.96 2.33
C MET A 198 -5.14 17.58 1.02
N ASP A 199 -4.71 18.20 -0.09
CA ASP A 199 -5.13 17.81 -1.43
C ASP A 199 -4.11 16.88 -2.10
N SER A 200 -4.57 16.12 -3.09
CA SER A 200 -3.78 15.11 -3.80
C SER A 200 -2.49 15.62 -4.43
N SER A 201 -2.53 16.82 -5.01
CA SER A 201 -1.35 17.41 -5.67
C SER A 201 -0.32 17.80 -4.63
N THR A 202 -0.74 18.47 -3.55
CA THR A 202 0.16 18.87 -2.47
C THR A 202 0.76 17.66 -1.75
N LEU A 203 -0.03 16.60 -1.49
CA LEU A 203 0.47 15.35 -0.92
C LEU A 203 1.54 14.71 -1.83
N THR A 204 1.25 14.60 -3.12
CA THR A 204 2.19 14.04 -4.10
C THR A 204 3.46 14.89 -4.21
N ASP A 205 3.34 16.23 -4.17
CA ASP A 205 4.47 17.15 -4.15
C ASP A 205 5.34 16.95 -2.90
N CYS A 206 4.75 16.72 -1.73
CA CYS A 206 5.48 16.41 -0.50
C CYS A 206 6.28 15.11 -0.63
N ALA A 207 5.65 14.04 -1.12
CA ALA A 207 6.33 12.75 -1.30
C ALA A 207 7.52 12.87 -2.26
N LEU A 208 7.35 13.57 -3.39
CA LEU A 208 8.44 13.84 -4.34
C LEU A 208 9.55 14.70 -3.73
N ALA A 209 9.21 15.73 -2.96
CA ALA A 209 10.19 16.60 -2.31
C ALA A 209 11.04 15.83 -1.29
N PHE A 210 10.40 15.02 -0.44
CA PHE A 210 11.08 14.15 0.50
C PHE A 210 12.00 13.15 -0.22
N CYS A 211 11.47 12.38 -1.17
CA CYS A 211 12.22 11.34 -1.86
C CYS A 211 13.38 11.90 -2.67
N SER A 212 13.21 13.06 -3.32
CA SER A 212 14.28 13.74 -4.07
C SER A 212 15.48 14.11 -3.19
N VAL A 213 15.25 14.53 -1.95
CA VAL A 213 16.32 14.82 -0.98
C VAL A 213 17.07 13.55 -0.61
N ILE A 214 16.35 12.45 -0.37
CA ILE A 214 16.93 11.13 -0.06
C ILE A 214 17.78 10.60 -1.22
N GLU A 215 17.23 10.60 -2.44
CA GLU A 215 17.93 10.15 -3.65
C GLU A 215 19.16 10.99 -3.95
N SER A 216 19.08 12.31 -3.73
CA SER A 216 20.21 13.23 -3.88
C SER A 216 21.35 12.94 -2.88
N ALA A 217 21.04 12.29 -1.77
CA ALA A 217 22.03 11.80 -0.79
C ALA A 217 22.57 10.40 -1.13
N GLY A 218 22.14 9.80 -2.25
CA GLY A 218 22.61 8.50 -2.73
C GLY A 218 21.95 7.32 -2.02
N LYS A 219 20.73 7.48 -1.49
CA LYS A 219 19.93 6.42 -0.89
C LYS A 219 18.67 6.17 -1.73
N ASP A 220 18.23 4.93 -1.81
CA ASP A 220 16.97 4.61 -2.48
C ASP A 220 15.77 5.12 -1.66
N ALA A 221 14.74 5.60 -2.36
CA ALA A 221 13.55 6.19 -1.75
C ALA A 221 12.27 5.47 -2.18
N GLY A 222 11.28 5.48 -1.30
CA GLY A 222 9.95 4.92 -1.54
C GLY A 222 8.86 5.68 -0.82
N VAL A 223 7.62 5.33 -1.11
CA VAL A 223 6.44 5.88 -0.46
C VAL A 223 5.65 4.73 0.16
N TYR A 224 5.29 4.88 1.43
CA TYR A 224 4.30 4.04 2.08
C TYR A 224 2.92 4.69 1.97
N PHE A 225 1.90 3.87 1.70
CA PHE A 225 0.51 4.32 1.77
C PHE A 225 -0.45 3.15 1.95
N TYR A 226 -1.59 3.41 2.60
CA TYR A 226 -2.72 2.50 2.52
C TYR A 226 -3.27 2.44 1.10
N ARG A 227 -3.85 1.30 0.77
CA ARG A 227 -4.54 1.06 -0.51
C ARG A 227 -5.46 2.22 -0.94
N SER A 228 -6.27 2.74 -0.01
CA SER A 228 -7.21 3.84 -0.30
C SER A 228 -6.51 5.14 -0.66
N LEU A 229 -5.44 5.50 0.05
CA LEU A 229 -4.63 6.68 -0.25
C LEU A 229 -4.02 6.57 -1.64
N GLY A 230 -3.50 5.38 -1.99
CA GLY A 230 -2.98 5.12 -3.34
C GLY A 230 -4.02 5.34 -4.45
N TYR A 231 -5.28 4.98 -4.22
CA TYR A 231 -6.33 5.13 -5.23
C TYR A 231 -6.98 6.52 -5.31
N TYR A 232 -7.08 7.24 -4.19
CA TYR A 232 -7.88 8.46 -4.10
C TYR A 232 -7.07 9.73 -3.89
N ASP A 233 -5.90 9.61 -3.26
CA ASP A 233 -5.17 10.77 -2.75
C ASP A 233 -3.83 10.96 -3.45
N TYR A 234 -3.11 9.89 -3.80
CA TYR A 234 -1.87 9.99 -4.55
C TYR A 234 -2.07 10.05 -6.06
N GLU A 235 -1.34 10.95 -6.72
CA GLU A 235 -1.18 10.96 -8.16
C GLU A 235 -0.07 9.96 -8.58
N LEU A 236 -0.36 8.66 -8.49
CA LEU A 236 0.62 7.57 -8.62
C LEU A 236 1.44 7.61 -9.92
N ASN A 237 0.90 8.12 -11.02
CA ASN A 237 1.61 8.28 -12.28
C ASN A 237 2.82 9.23 -12.20
N ARG A 238 2.89 10.06 -11.16
CA ARG A 238 4.04 10.92 -10.88
C ARG A 238 5.10 10.25 -10.01
N LEU A 239 4.79 9.11 -9.42
CA LEU A 239 5.62 8.40 -8.44
C LEU A 239 6.22 7.10 -9.00
N THR A 240 6.11 6.83 -10.30
CA THR A 240 6.48 5.54 -10.93
C THR A 240 7.95 5.15 -10.81
N ASN A 241 8.83 6.08 -10.42
CA ASN A 241 10.25 5.80 -10.21
C ASN A 241 10.57 5.42 -8.76
N LEU A 242 9.60 5.51 -7.84
CA LEU A 242 9.78 5.24 -6.42
C LEU A 242 9.27 3.84 -6.08
N SER A 243 9.86 3.26 -5.03
CA SER A 243 9.34 1.99 -4.48
C SER A 243 8.01 2.23 -3.77
N PHE A 244 7.01 1.38 -4.01
CA PHE A 244 5.76 1.39 -3.27
C PHE A 244 5.77 0.33 -2.17
N TRP A 245 5.50 0.77 -0.95
CA TRP A 245 5.20 -0.07 0.19
C TRP A 245 3.71 0.12 0.54
N VAL A 246 2.90 -0.91 0.33
CA VAL A 246 1.45 -0.78 0.35
C VAL A 246 0.85 -1.41 1.59
N GLY A 247 0.18 -0.60 2.40
CA GLY A 247 -0.67 -1.03 3.52
C GLY A 247 -2.01 -1.57 3.01
N ALA A 248 -2.17 -2.90 3.00
CA ALA A 248 -3.34 -3.54 2.40
C ALA A 248 -3.64 -4.92 3.03
N PRO A 249 -4.09 -5.00 4.30
CA PRO A 249 -4.36 -6.29 4.93
C PRO A 249 -5.33 -7.15 4.14
N ALA A 250 -4.87 -8.33 3.75
CA ALA A 250 -5.60 -9.32 2.97
C ALA A 250 -4.85 -10.67 3.02
N GLN A 251 -5.41 -11.70 2.39
CA GLN A 251 -4.74 -13.01 2.26
C GLN A 251 -3.80 -13.08 1.04
N ALA A 252 -3.88 -12.09 0.15
CA ALA A 252 -2.99 -11.89 -0.98
C ALA A 252 -3.00 -10.40 -1.37
N PRO A 253 -1.94 -9.88 -2.02
CA PRO A 253 -1.97 -8.53 -2.57
C PRO A 253 -3.12 -8.36 -3.56
N ASP A 254 -3.92 -7.33 -3.33
CA ASP A 254 -5.08 -6.98 -4.14
C ASP A 254 -5.08 -5.48 -4.53
N PHE A 255 -3.97 -4.80 -4.29
CA PHE A 255 -3.70 -3.50 -4.87
C PHE A 255 -3.37 -3.67 -6.36
N TYR A 256 -4.03 -2.86 -7.19
CA TYR A 256 -4.02 -3.00 -8.66
C TYR A 256 -2.64 -2.76 -9.26
N TYR A 257 -1.86 -1.84 -8.70
CA TYR A 257 -0.56 -1.46 -9.22
C TYR A 257 0.58 -2.29 -8.62
N ALA A 258 1.65 -2.43 -9.40
CA ALA A 258 2.86 -3.06 -8.95
C ALA A 258 3.42 -2.32 -7.73
N HIS A 259 3.96 -3.09 -6.79
CA HIS A 259 4.54 -2.60 -5.56
C HIS A 259 5.66 -3.56 -5.13
N SER A 260 6.66 -3.01 -4.46
CA SER A 260 7.84 -3.76 -4.02
C SER A 260 7.60 -4.42 -2.67
N MET A 261 6.74 -3.81 -1.83
CA MET A 261 6.49 -4.29 -0.47
C MET A 261 5.01 -4.21 -0.12
N TRP A 262 4.54 -5.18 0.66
CA TRP A 262 3.15 -5.30 1.08
C TRP A 262 3.05 -5.53 2.59
N GLN A 263 2.39 -4.62 3.30
CA GLN A 263 2.01 -4.78 4.70
C GLN A 263 0.65 -5.47 4.77
N TYR A 264 0.65 -6.73 5.20
CA TYR A 264 -0.50 -7.62 5.12
C TYR A 264 -1.22 -7.83 6.46
N SER A 265 -0.63 -7.39 7.57
CA SER A 265 -1.25 -7.44 8.89
C SER A 265 -0.74 -6.29 9.74
N PHE A 266 -1.63 -5.71 10.57
CA PHE A 266 -1.27 -4.72 11.60
C PHE A 266 -1.22 -5.30 13.01
N THR A 267 -1.51 -6.60 13.14
CA THR A 267 -1.75 -7.26 14.44
C THR A 267 -1.12 -8.64 14.50
N GLY A 268 -0.05 -8.83 13.71
CA GLY A 268 0.74 -10.06 13.75
C GLY A 268 1.37 -10.29 15.11
N THR A 269 1.85 -11.51 15.33
CA THR A 269 2.64 -11.88 16.50
C THR A 269 3.97 -12.41 16.02
N VAL A 270 5.07 -11.88 16.56
CA VAL A 270 6.43 -12.26 16.22
C VAL A 270 7.17 -12.54 17.53
N ASP A 271 7.88 -13.66 17.59
CA ASP A 271 8.68 -13.98 18.77
C ASP A 271 9.72 -12.87 19.02
N GLY A 272 9.81 -12.43 20.28
CA GLY A 272 10.70 -11.34 20.68
C GLY A 272 10.07 -9.94 20.69
N ILE A 273 8.81 -9.80 20.27
CA ILE A 273 8.06 -8.53 20.35
C ILE A 273 6.80 -8.71 21.22
N GLU A 274 6.60 -7.81 22.17
CA GLU A 274 5.39 -7.81 22.98
C GLU A 274 4.23 -7.11 22.26
N GLY A 275 3.14 -7.83 22.00
CA GLY A 275 1.92 -7.27 21.43
C GLY A 275 1.80 -7.40 19.91
N GLY A 276 0.93 -6.59 19.32
CA GLY A 276 0.69 -6.61 17.87
C GLY A 276 1.84 -5.99 17.09
N THR A 277 2.24 -6.63 16.01
CA THR A 277 3.33 -6.20 15.12
C THR A 277 2.84 -6.17 13.67
N ASP A 278 3.26 -5.15 12.94
CA ASP A 278 3.00 -5.05 11.51
C ASP A 278 3.84 -6.07 10.75
N LEU A 279 3.21 -6.82 9.83
CA LEU A 279 3.85 -7.88 9.06
C LEU A 279 3.89 -7.54 7.58
N ASN A 280 5.05 -7.79 6.96
CA ASN A 280 5.36 -7.39 5.60
C ASN A 280 5.94 -8.52 4.78
N LEU A 281 5.72 -8.45 3.46
CA LEU A 281 6.50 -9.15 2.45
C LEU A 281 7.22 -8.14 1.57
N LEU A 282 8.52 -8.35 1.35
CA LEU A 282 9.32 -7.64 0.34
C LEU A 282 9.51 -8.57 -0.86
N PHE A 283 9.20 -8.08 -2.05
CA PHE A 283 9.28 -8.85 -3.29
C PHE A 283 10.50 -8.42 -4.11
N GLU A 284 11.40 -9.36 -4.36
CA GLU A 284 12.59 -9.16 -5.19
C GLU A 284 12.46 -9.95 -6.48
N GLU A 285 12.53 -9.28 -7.63
CA GLU A 285 12.42 -9.94 -8.93
C GLU A 285 13.52 -10.99 -9.12
N LEU A 286 13.10 -12.22 -9.44
CA LEU A 286 14.05 -13.27 -9.79
C LEU A 286 14.57 -13.05 -11.21
N PRO A 287 15.88 -13.24 -11.46
CA PRO A 287 16.43 -13.20 -12.80
C PRO A 287 15.69 -14.19 -13.72
N VAL A 288 15.31 -13.72 -14.91
CA VAL A 288 14.65 -14.55 -15.93
C VAL A 288 15.49 -15.80 -16.22
N GLY A 289 14.99 -16.98 -15.82
CA GLY A 289 15.65 -18.27 -15.97
C GLY A 289 16.18 -18.91 -14.69
N SER A 290 16.04 -18.27 -13.53
CA SER A 290 16.27 -18.90 -12.23
C SER A 290 15.00 -19.57 -11.73
N SER A 291 14.88 -20.88 -11.92
CA SER A 291 13.90 -21.66 -11.16
C SER A 291 14.43 -21.79 -9.73
N SER A 292 13.68 -21.31 -8.73
CA SER A 292 13.97 -21.59 -7.32
C SER A 292 14.12 -23.10 -7.12
N PRO A 293 15.09 -23.58 -6.32
CA PRO A 293 15.21 -24.99 -6.01
C PRO A 293 13.96 -25.42 -5.23
N THR A 294 13.16 -26.29 -5.83
CA THR A 294 12.09 -27.02 -5.11
C THR A 294 12.69 -27.63 -3.85
N PRO A 295 12.06 -27.48 -2.67
CA PRO A 295 12.48 -28.20 -1.48
C PRO A 295 12.48 -29.69 -1.81
N SER A 296 13.67 -30.31 -1.80
CA SER A 296 13.76 -31.76 -1.95
C SER A 296 13.12 -32.38 -0.72
N ILE A 297 11.86 -32.79 -0.85
CA ILE A 297 11.29 -33.80 0.03
C ILE A 297 12.15 -35.04 -0.16
N VAL A 298 13.10 -35.25 0.75
CA VAL A 298 13.74 -36.54 0.91
C VAL A 298 12.64 -37.46 1.43
N PRO A 299 12.20 -38.49 0.68
CA PRO A 299 11.25 -39.43 1.20
C PRO A 299 11.93 -40.18 2.34
N GLY A 300 11.41 -39.99 3.56
CA GLY A 300 11.83 -40.72 4.74
C GLY A 300 11.78 -42.22 4.47
N GLY A 301 12.96 -42.84 4.39
CA GLY A 301 13.10 -44.27 4.56
C GLY A 301 12.78 -44.60 6.01
N LEU A 302 11.64 -45.26 6.23
CA LEU A 302 11.36 -45.99 7.46
C LEU A 302 12.48 -47.01 7.69
N MET A 303 13.41 -46.70 8.59
CA MET A 303 14.23 -47.71 9.24
C MET A 303 13.57 -48.03 10.58
N ALA A 304 13.13 -49.29 10.71
CA ALA A 304 12.58 -49.83 11.94
C ALA A 304 13.57 -49.68 13.10
N PRO A 305 13.10 -49.52 14.35
CA PRO A 305 13.99 -49.41 15.49
C PRO A 305 14.74 -50.74 15.70
N GLU A 306 16.06 -50.66 15.72
CA GLU A 306 16.94 -51.78 16.05
C GLU A 306 16.80 -52.10 17.54
N VAL A 307 16.20 -53.27 17.82
CA VAL A 307 16.08 -53.82 19.17
C VAL A 307 17.48 -54.29 19.60
N THR A 308 18.12 -53.52 20.48
CA THR A 308 19.34 -53.96 21.16
C THR A 308 18.98 -54.86 22.34
N MET A 309 19.22 -56.16 22.17
CA MET A 309 19.21 -57.15 23.25
C MET A 309 20.48 -57.00 24.11
N PRO A 310 20.39 -57.03 25.45
CA PRO A 310 21.58 -57.00 26.29
C PRO A 310 22.32 -58.35 26.25
N SER A 311 23.64 -58.30 26.02
CA SER A 311 24.55 -59.45 26.16
C SER A 311 24.82 -59.74 27.64
N PRO A 312 24.90 -61.02 28.07
CA PRO A 312 25.11 -61.39 29.46
C PRO A 312 26.58 -61.25 29.89
N THR A 313 26.74 -60.81 31.15
CA THR A 313 27.87 -60.96 32.08
C THR A 313 29.14 -61.66 31.59
N GLU A 314 30.28 -60.97 31.73
CA GLU A 314 31.36 -61.25 32.71
C GLU A 314 32.12 -59.96 33.04
#